data_AF-A0A8T5GK43-F1
#
_entry.id   AF-A0A8T5GK43-F1
#
_cell.length_a   1.000
_cell.length_b   1.000
_cell.length_c   1.000
_cell.angle_alpha   90.00
_cell.angle_beta   90.00
_cell.angle_gamma   90.00
#
_symmetry.space_group_name_H-M   'P 1'
#
loop_
_entity.id
_entity.type
_entity.pdbx_description
1 polymer ?
#
loop_
_entity_poly.entity_id
_entity_poly.type
_entity_poly.pdbx_seq_one_letter_code
_entity_poly.pdbx_strand_id
1 'polypeptide(L)'
;MVMSEMDKQKKKLKALQADVIANHKLFKDRFADATMIEGSGRGWQLPFGSPRKKSELQPRRSAANRVFLVGDAATLVDPFSGEGVGNALVSGELAAQHILEEKAPMDYQKALWDALGPELTNSHRMQRMSRKAWLLNWFVKKASKKPVIQEMMTEMIASKEAQENLHSPWFMFKTLMF
;
A
#
# COMPACT_ATOMS: atom_id res chain seq x y z
N MET A 1 13.24 5.99 -2.88
CA MET A 1 11.99 6.76 -3.10
C MET A 1 11.43 6.31 -4.44
N VAL A 2 10.11 6.17 -4.57
CA VAL A 2 9.50 5.82 -5.87
C VAL A 2 9.87 6.88 -6.93
N MET A 3 9.91 8.16 -6.56
CA MET A 3 10.35 9.26 -7.43
C MET A 3 11.76 9.06 -8.00
N SER A 4 12.75 8.77 -7.14
CA SER A 4 14.13 8.53 -7.59
C SER A 4 14.27 7.34 -8.53
N GLU A 5 13.31 6.41 -8.53
CA GLU A 5 13.27 5.28 -9.46
C GLU A 5 12.53 5.64 -10.75
N MET A 6 11.45 6.41 -10.65
CA MET A 6 10.71 6.94 -11.80
C MET A 6 11.59 7.85 -12.65
N ASP A 7 12.41 8.70 -12.01
CA ASP A 7 13.38 9.57 -12.68
C ASP A 7 14.44 8.76 -13.46
N LYS A 8 14.84 7.59 -12.94
CA LYS A 8 15.77 6.67 -13.63
C LYS A 8 15.12 6.00 -14.84
N GLN A 9 13.81 5.78 -14.83
CA GLN A 9 13.12 5.01 -15.86
C GLN A 9 12.84 5.79 -17.14
N LYS A 10 13.04 7.12 -17.19
CA LYS A 10 12.83 8.00 -18.37
C LYS A 10 11.48 7.86 -19.11
N LYS A 11 10.52 7.11 -18.57
CA LYS A 11 9.24 6.82 -19.20
C LYS A 11 8.16 7.77 -18.70
N LYS A 12 7.33 8.27 -19.62
CA LYS A 12 6.15 9.09 -19.30
C LYS A 12 4.97 8.18 -18.98
N LEU A 13 4.31 8.38 -17.84
CA LEU A 13 3.17 7.55 -17.40
C LEU A 13 2.04 7.48 -18.43
N LYS A 14 1.70 8.60 -19.07
CA LYS A 14 0.68 8.64 -20.14
C LYS A 14 1.05 7.76 -21.34
N ALA A 15 2.33 7.76 -21.73
CA ALA A 15 2.81 6.93 -22.83
C ALA A 15 2.79 5.44 -22.45
N LEU A 16 3.15 5.12 -21.20
CA LEU A 16 3.04 3.76 -20.66
C LEU A 16 1.59 3.26 -20.63
N GLN A 17 0.64 4.10 -20.20
CA GLN A 17 -0.78 3.74 -20.21
C GLN A 17 -1.27 3.43 -21.64
N ALA A 18 -0.96 4.30 -22.59
CA ALA A 18 -1.33 4.11 -23.98
C ALA A 18 -0.73 2.81 -24.57
N ASP A 19 0.54 2.55 -24.29
CA ASP A 19 1.23 1.33 -24.73
C ASP A 19 0.61 0.06 -24.12
N VAL A 20 0.30 0.07 -22.81
CA VAL A 20 -0.34 -1.06 -22.15
C VAL A 20 -1.72 -1.34 -22.74
N ILE A 21 -2.54 -0.30 -22.97
CA ILE A 21 -3.86 -0.46 -23.58
C ILE A 21 -3.74 -1.01 -25.00
N ALA A 22 -2.80 -0.52 -25.81
CA ALA A 22 -2.69 -0.90 -27.22
C ALA A 22 -2.01 -2.27 -27.44
N ASN A 23 -1.03 -2.63 -26.60
CA ASN A 23 -0.08 -3.71 -26.92
C ASN A 23 -0.03 -4.84 -25.88
N HIS A 24 -0.52 -4.65 -24.65
CA HIS A 24 -0.41 -5.69 -23.63
C HIS A 24 -1.42 -6.81 -23.88
N LYS A 25 -0.96 -8.06 -23.93
CA LYS A 25 -1.76 -9.26 -24.23
C LYS A 25 -3.06 -9.38 -23.40
N LEU A 26 -3.04 -8.98 -22.13
CA LEU A 26 -4.23 -9.03 -21.27
C LEU A 26 -5.17 -7.84 -21.43
N PHE A 27 -4.72 -6.71 -21.97
CA PHE A 27 -5.49 -5.46 -21.99
C PHE A 27 -5.99 -5.08 -23.39
N LYS A 28 -5.19 -5.32 -24.44
CA LYS A 28 -5.55 -4.95 -25.82
C LYS A 28 -6.97 -5.34 -26.20
N ASP A 29 -7.30 -6.61 -26.02
CA ASP A 29 -8.62 -7.13 -26.43
C ASP A 29 -9.74 -6.63 -25.51
N ARG A 30 -9.44 -6.34 -24.23
CA ARG A 30 -10.41 -5.79 -23.27
C ARG A 30 -10.78 -4.34 -23.56
N PHE A 31 -9.94 -3.62 -24.30
CA PHE A 31 -10.13 -2.22 -24.66
C PHE A 31 -10.33 -2.02 -26.18
N ALA A 32 -10.56 -3.07 -26.96
CA ALA A 32 -10.64 -3.00 -28.42
C ALA A 32 -11.71 -2.00 -28.92
N ASP A 33 -12.87 -2.00 -28.26
CA ASP A 33 -13.99 -1.10 -28.57
C ASP A 33 -14.10 0.08 -27.59
N ALA A 34 -13.10 0.27 -26.72
CA ALA A 34 -13.12 1.31 -25.71
C ALA A 34 -12.56 2.63 -26.26
N THR A 35 -13.23 3.74 -25.93
CA THR A 35 -12.75 5.08 -26.24
C THR A 35 -12.30 5.78 -24.96
N MET A 36 -11.14 6.42 -24.99
CA MET A 36 -10.67 7.23 -23.87
C MET A 36 -11.56 8.44 -23.66
N ILE A 37 -12.06 8.62 -22.44
CA ILE A 37 -12.82 9.82 -22.07
C ILE A 37 -11.85 11.01 -22.04
N GLU A 38 -12.24 12.10 -22.68
CA GLU A 38 -11.42 13.31 -22.75
C GLU A 38 -11.04 13.81 -21.35
N GLY A 39 -9.77 14.17 -21.16
CA GLY A 39 -9.27 14.69 -19.88
C GLY A 39 -9.12 13.66 -18.76
N SER A 40 -9.44 12.37 -18.97
CA SER A 40 -9.34 11.32 -17.95
C SER A 40 -7.91 10.82 -17.69
N GLY A 41 -6.98 11.04 -18.61
CA GLY A 41 -5.57 10.65 -18.48
C GLY A 41 -4.80 11.51 -17.49
N ARG A 42 -5.16 11.43 -16.21
CA ARG A 42 -4.56 12.16 -15.08
C ARG A 42 -3.76 11.18 -14.22
N GLY A 43 -2.67 11.67 -13.65
CA GLY A 43 -1.86 10.94 -12.68
C GLY A 43 -1.73 11.76 -11.42
N TRP A 44 -1.68 11.07 -10.28
CA TRP A 44 -1.43 11.69 -8.99
C TRP A 44 -0.32 10.95 -8.26
N GLN A 45 0.42 11.66 -7.42
CA GLN A 45 1.43 11.05 -6.56
C GLN A 45 0.77 10.57 -5.28
N LEU A 46 0.95 9.30 -4.95
CA LEU A 46 0.40 8.73 -3.72
C LEU A 46 1.32 9.04 -2.53
N PRO A 47 0.81 9.66 -1.46
CA PRO A 47 1.58 9.97 -0.26
C PRO A 47 1.72 8.72 0.64
N PHE A 48 2.72 7.89 0.33
CA PHE A 48 2.93 6.61 1.01
C PHE A 48 3.38 6.72 2.47
N GLY A 49 2.69 6.02 3.38
CA GLY A 49 2.95 5.93 4.82
C GLY A 49 4.16 5.10 5.21
N SER A 50 5.23 5.17 4.42
CA SER A 50 6.47 4.45 4.68
C SER A 50 7.17 4.97 5.94
N PRO A 51 7.57 4.11 6.88
CA PRO A 51 8.31 4.53 8.06
C PRO A 51 9.61 5.27 7.73
N ARG A 52 9.89 6.33 8.49
CA ARG A 52 11.12 7.14 8.37
C ARG A 52 12.18 6.67 9.36
N LYS A 53 13.43 6.60 8.91
CA LYS A 53 14.56 6.31 9.82
C LYS A 53 14.78 7.50 10.76
N LYS A 54 15.07 7.22 12.04
CA LYS A 54 15.45 8.21 13.06
C LYS A 54 14.40 9.30 13.31
N SER A 55 13.11 8.92 13.33
CA SER A 55 12.03 9.84 13.66
C SER A 55 11.03 9.14 14.58
N GLU A 56 10.62 9.81 15.65
CA GLU A 56 9.54 9.34 16.53
C GLU A 56 8.15 9.67 15.95
N LEU A 57 8.08 10.65 15.03
CA LEU A 57 6.83 11.10 14.40
C LEU A 57 6.61 10.35 13.09
N GLN A 58 5.97 9.18 13.20
CA GLN A 58 5.75 8.25 12.10
C GLN A 58 4.34 8.34 11.50
N PRO A 59 4.17 8.13 10.18
CA PRO A 59 5.24 8.15 9.17
C PRO A 59 5.78 9.59 8.99
N ARG A 60 4.97 10.58 9.37
CA ARG A 60 5.28 12.00 9.50
C ARG A 60 4.45 12.57 10.65
N ARG A 61 4.73 13.83 11.03
CA ARG A 61 3.87 14.56 11.95
C ARG A 61 2.47 14.72 11.33
N SER A 62 1.46 14.13 11.96
CA SER A 62 0.04 14.18 11.60
C SER A 62 -0.76 15.12 12.50
N ALA A 63 -0.17 15.68 13.56
CA ALA A 63 -0.89 16.54 14.50
C ALA A 63 -0.04 17.65 15.11
N ALA A 64 -0.64 18.82 15.31
CA ALA A 64 -0.06 19.95 16.02
C ALA A 64 -1.14 20.95 16.45
N ASN A 65 -1.09 21.44 17.69
CA ASN A 65 -2.00 22.49 18.19
C ASN A 65 -3.48 22.12 17.97
N ARG A 66 -4.18 22.82 17.07
CA ARG A 66 -5.58 22.57 16.69
C ARG A 66 -5.71 21.96 15.29
N VAL A 67 -4.66 21.31 14.79
CA VAL A 67 -4.59 20.72 13.45
C VAL A 67 -4.34 19.22 13.55
N PHE A 68 -5.20 18.45 12.90
CA PHE A 68 -5.15 17.00 12.78
C PHE A 68 -5.22 16.64 11.30
N LEU A 69 -4.23 15.91 10.80
CA LEU A 69 -4.15 15.44 9.42
C LEU A 69 -4.71 14.02 9.36
N VAL A 70 -5.46 13.71 8.30
CA VAL A 70 -6.09 12.41 8.08
C VAL A 70 -5.83 11.93 6.65
N GLY A 71 -5.93 10.62 6.42
CA GLY A 71 -5.76 10.00 5.10
C GLY A 71 -4.51 10.45 4.36
N ASP A 72 -4.68 10.85 3.10
CA ASP A 72 -3.59 11.31 2.24
C ASP A 72 -2.84 12.53 2.80
N ALA A 73 -3.54 13.43 3.50
CA ALA A 73 -2.91 14.59 4.15
C ALA A 73 -1.94 14.17 5.25
N ALA A 74 -2.23 13.05 5.94
CA ALA A 74 -1.35 12.43 6.93
C ALA A 74 -0.31 11.48 6.30
N THR A 75 -0.27 11.34 4.97
CA THR A 75 0.61 10.40 4.28
C THR A 75 0.34 8.95 4.69
N LEU A 76 -0.92 8.50 4.62
CA LEU A 76 -1.31 7.17 5.10
C LEU A 76 -1.61 6.16 3.98
N VAL A 77 -1.18 6.40 2.75
CA VAL A 77 -1.36 5.41 1.67
C VAL A 77 -0.44 4.21 1.89
N ASP A 78 -0.97 3.01 1.76
CA ASP A 78 -0.22 1.76 1.88
C ASP A 78 0.92 1.71 0.84
N PRO A 79 2.18 1.52 1.26
CA PRO A 79 3.33 1.52 0.35
C PRO A 79 3.37 0.35 -0.65
N PHE A 80 2.67 -0.75 -0.38
CA PHE A 80 2.67 -1.96 -1.19
C PHE A 80 1.44 -2.05 -2.09
N SER A 81 0.23 -2.01 -1.53
CA SER A 81 -1.03 -2.12 -2.29
C SER A 81 -1.41 -0.81 -2.98
N GLY A 82 -1.01 0.34 -2.41
CA GLY A 82 -1.46 1.65 -2.86
C GLY A 82 -2.85 2.04 -2.35
N GLU A 83 -3.43 1.26 -1.44
CA GLU A 83 -4.73 1.55 -0.83
C GLU A 83 -4.60 2.64 0.25
N GLY A 84 -5.59 3.53 0.34
CA GLY A 84 -5.62 4.61 1.34
C GLY A 84 -7.00 4.89 1.92
N VAL A 85 -8.07 4.38 1.32
CA VAL A 85 -9.45 4.68 1.74
C VAL A 85 -9.72 4.19 3.16
N GLY A 86 -9.37 2.93 3.47
CA GLY A 86 -9.51 2.39 4.83
C GLY A 86 -8.72 3.19 5.86
N ASN A 87 -7.47 3.54 5.53
CA ASN A 87 -6.61 4.34 6.41
C ASN A 87 -7.15 5.76 6.61
N ALA A 88 -7.76 6.36 5.60
CA ALA A 88 -8.44 7.65 5.70
C ALA A 88 -9.64 7.61 6.65
N LEU A 89 -10.45 6.54 6.58
CA LEU A 89 -11.59 6.35 7.48
C LEU A 89 -11.13 6.16 8.93
N VAL A 90 -10.19 5.24 9.18
CA VAL A 90 -9.65 4.98 10.53
C VAL A 90 -9.01 6.23 11.12
N SER A 91 -8.20 6.95 10.34
CA SER A 91 -7.54 8.18 10.82
C SER A 91 -8.52 9.32 11.06
N GLY A 92 -9.60 9.41 10.29
CA GLY A 92 -10.69 10.37 10.47
C GLY A 92 -11.50 10.11 11.74
N GLU A 93 -11.86 8.85 11.99
CA GLU A 93 -12.55 8.42 13.21
C GLU A 93 -11.70 8.73 14.45
N LEU A 94 -10.42 8.32 14.44
CA LEU A 94 -9.51 8.60 15.54
C LEU A 94 -9.36 10.10 15.78
N ALA A 95 -9.24 10.92 14.72
CA ALA A 95 -9.13 12.36 14.87
C ALA A 95 -10.38 12.96 15.51
N ALA A 96 -11.57 12.55 15.06
CA ALA A 96 -12.84 13.00 15.62
C ALA A 96 -12.96 12.64 17.11
N GLN A 97 -12.65 11.41 17.49
CA GLN A 97 -12.65 10.98 18.90
C GLN A 97 -11.71 11.82 19.75
N HIS A 98 -10.47 12.03 19.30
CA HIS A 98 -9.49 12.81 20.06
C HIS A 98 -9.87 14.29 20.18
N ILE A 99 -10.54 14.86 19.16
CA ILE A 99 -11.06 16.22 19.22
C ILE A 99 -12.21 16.33 20.22
N LEU A 100 -13.17 15.41 20.19
CA LEU A 100 -14.34 15.42 21.08
C LEU A 100 -13.97 15.19 22.54
N GLU A 101 -12.92 14.41 22.80
CA GLU A 101 -12.41 14.13 24.14
C GLU A 101 -11.35 15.14 24.60
N GLU A 102 -11.09 16.19 23.81
CA GLU A 102 -10.08 17.23 24.10
C GLU A 102 -8.68 16.68 24.38
N LYS A 103 -8.31 15.55 23.75
CA LYS A 103 -7.01 14.91 23.91
C LYS A 103 -5.88 15.74 23.28
N ALA A 104 -4.66 15.57 23.78
CA ALA A 104 -3.53 16.27 23.20
C ALA A 104 -3.28 15.79 21.77
N PRO A 105 -2.85 16.66 20.83
CA PRO A 105 -2.56 16.24 19.45
C PRO A 105 -1.54 15.11 19.36
N MET A 106 -0.60 15.04 20.32
CA MET A 106 0.39 13.97 20.36
C MET A 106 -0.23 12.61 20.73
N ASP A 107 -1.33 12.59 21.47
CA ASP A 107 -2.06 11.37 21.78
C ASP A 107 -2.68 10.79 20.50
N TYR A 108 -3.26 11.66 19.66
CA TYR A 108 -3.74 11.26 18.33
C TYR A 108 -2.60 10.75 17.44
N GLN A 109 -1.47 11.47 17.37
CA GLN A 109 -0.30 11.04 16.60
C GLN A 109 0.14 9.62 17.01
N LYS A 110 0.16 9.35 18.32
CA LYS A 110 0.54 8.05 18.86
C LYS A 110 -0.50 6.99 18.53
N ALA A 111 -1.77 7.25 18.84
CA ALA A 111 -2.87 6.32 18.55
C ALA A 111 -2.97 5.96 17.07
N LEU A 112 -2.77 6.94 16.18
CA LEU A 112 -2.73 6.74 14.74
C LEU A 112 -1.62 5.77 14.33
N TRP A 113 -0.41 5.95 14.87
CA TRP A 113 0.72 5.08 14.56
C TRP A 113 0.60 3.70 15.20
N ASP A 114 0.02 3.60 16.40
CA ASP A 114 -0.25 2.32 17.04
C ASP A 114 -1.27 1.51 16.21
N ALA A 115 -2.29 2.17 15.65
CA ALA A 115 -3.31 1.53 14.81
C ALA A 115 -2.80 1.11 13.42
N LEU A 116 -2.09 1.99 12.70
CA LEU A 116 -1.74 1.77 11.28
C LEU A 116 -0.27 1.43 11.05
N GLY A 117 0.61 1.76 11.99
CA GLY A 117 2.06 1.66 11.86
C GLY A 117 2.58 0.24 11.62
N PRO A 118 2.08 -0.81 12.31
CA PRO A 118 2.50 -2.18 12.06
C PRO A 118 2.24 -2.62 10.60
N GLU A 119 1.04 -2.36 10.09
CA GLU A 119 0.64 -2.70 8.72
C GLU A 119 1.48 -1.91 7.69
N LEU A 120 1.52 -0.58 7.82
CA LEU A 120 2.30 0.28 6.91
C LEU A 120 3.80 -0.06 6.91
N THR A 121 4.34 -0.47 8.06
CA THR A 121 5.73 -0.93 8.18
C THR A 121 5.94 -2.24 7.44
N ASN A 122 5.02 -3.20 7.58
CA ASN A 122 5.09 -4.48 6.88
C ASN A 122 4.98 -4.28 5.37
N SER A 123 4.00 -3.49 4.92
CA SER A 123 3.81 -3.14 3.51
C SER A 123 5.04 -2.46 2.91
N HIS A 124 5.67 -1.51 3.61
CA HIS A 124 6.92 -0.91 3.13
C HIS A 124 8.07 -1.93 3.01
N ARG A 125 8.14 -2.95 3.88
CA ARG A 125 9.11 -4.06 3.73
C ARG A 125 8.77 -4.90 2.49
N MET A 126 7.50 -5.23 2.28
CA MET A 126 7.03 -5.97 1.09
C MET A 126 7.34 -5.21 -0.20
N GLN A 127 7.07 -3.90 -0.24
CA GLN A 127 7.44 -3.03 -1.36
C GLN A 127 8.94 -3.08 -1.68
N ARG A 128 9.81 -3.15 -0.67
CA ARG A 128 11.26 -3.29 -0.90
C ARG A 128 11.64 -4.67 -1.40
N MET A 129 10.97 -5.72 -0.93
CA MET A 129 11.22 -7.10 -1.36
C MET A 129 10.75 -7.32 -2.81
N SER A 130 9.61 -6.76 -3.21
CA SER A 130 9.07 -6.89 -4.57
C SER A 130 10.01 -6.32 -5.64
N ARG A 131 10.90 -5.40 -5.27
CA ARG A 131 11.96 -4.89 -6.16
C ARG A 131 12.96 -5.97 -6.58
N LYS A 132 13.06 -7.08 -5.85
CA LYS A 132 13.90 -8.22 -6.23
C LYS A 132 13.11 -9.11 -7.18
N ALA A 133 13.09 -8.77 -8.46
CA ALA A 133 12.30 -9.47 -9.49
C ALA A 133 12.52 -11.00 -9.47
N TRP A 134 13.75 -11.47 -9.25
CA TRP A 134 14.04 -12.91 -9.15
C TRP A 134 13.33 -13.58 -7.96
N LEU A 135 13.24 -12.90 -6.81
CA LEU A 135 12.62 -13.42 -5.60
C LEU A 135 11.10 -13.43 -5.74
N LEU A 136 10.53 -12.34 -6.28
CA LEU A 136 9.10 -12.24 -6.54
C LEU A 136 8.65 -13.28 -7.57
N ASN A 137 9.38 -13.41 -8.67
CA ASN A 137 9.10 -14.43 -9.69
C ASN A 137 9.24 -15.85 -9.14
N TRP A 138 10.26 -16.10 -8.30
CA TRP A 138 10.43 -17.39 -7.62
C TRP A 138 9.26 -17.70 -6.68
N PHE A 139 8.86 -16.74 -5.85
CA PHE A 139 7.74 -16.87 -4.91
C PHE A 139 6.43 -17.12 -5.65
N VAL A 140 6.10 -16.30 -6.66
CA VAL A 140 4.87 -16.46 -7.47
C VAL A 140 4.84 -17.82 -8.16
N LYS A 141 5.97 -18.26 -8.76
CA LYS A 141 6.07 -19.56 -9.43
C LYS A 141 5.94 -20.75 -8.47
N LYS A 142 6.34 -20.59 -7.21
CA LYS A 142 6.17 -21.61 -6.16
C LYS A 142 4.75 -21.60 -5.60
N ALA A 143 4.22 -20.42 -5.30
CA ALA A 143 2.86 -20.21 -4.82
C ALA A 143 1.81 -20.72 -5.82
N SER A 144 2.01 -20.48 -7.12
CA SER A 144 1.10 -20.94 -8.19
C SER A 144 1.02 -22.46 -8.34
N LYS A 145 1.88 -23.22 -7.65
CA LYS A 145 1.94 -24.68 -7.71
C LYS A 145 1.45 -25.35 -6.43
N LYS A 146 1.19 -24.60 -5.36
CA LYS A 146 0.73 -25.12 -4.07
C LYS A 146 -0.69 -24.61 -3.78
N PRO A 147 -1.72 -25.46 -3.87
CA PRO A 147 -3.13 -25.08 -3.65
C PRO A 147 -3.35 -24.37 -2.31
N VAL A 148 -2.71 -24.86 -1.25
CA VAL A 148 -2.78 -24.27 0.11
C VAL A 148 -2.34 -22.79 0.11
N ILE A 149 -1.34 -22.42 -0.68
CA ILE A 149 -0.89 -21.02 -0.76
C ILE A 149 -1.86 -20.18 -1.60
N GLN A 150 -2.48 -20.76 -2.63
CA GLN A 150 -3.49 -20.07 -3.43
C GLN A 150 -4.75 -19.78 -2.61
N GLU A 151 -5.18 -20.76 -1.81
CA GLU A 151 -6.33 -20.65 -0.89
C GLU A 151 -6.06 -19.59 0.19
N MET A 152 -4.91 -19.67 0.87
CA MET A 152 -4.48 -18.63 1.83
C MET A 152 -4.46 -17.23 1.21
N MET A 153 -3.90 -17.06 0.00
CA MET A 153 -3.87 -15.74 -0.65
C MET A 153 -5.26 -15.24 -1.04
N THR A 154 -6.18 -16.14 -1.37
CA THR A 154 -7.58 -15.79 -1.68
C THR A 154 -8.33 -15.37 -0.42
N GLU A 155 -8.13 -16.10 0.69
CA GLU A 155 -8.71 -15.76 1.99
C GLU A 155 -8.18 -14.42 2.53
N MET A 156 -6.89 -14.13 2.37
CA MET A 156 -6.30 -12.85 2.76
C MET A 156 -6.88 -11.65 2.00
N ILE A 157 -7.36 -11.85 0.77
CA ILE A 157 -8.07 -10.79 0.00
C ILE A 157 -9.51 -10.67 0.47
N ALA A 158 -10.11 -11.76 0.96
CA ALA A 158 -11.52 -11.82 1.35
C ALA A 158 -11.79 -11.35 2.80
N SER A 159 -10.85 -11.46 3.74
CA SER A 159 -11.07 -11.02 5.12
C SER A 159 -9.81 -10.51 5.85
N LYS A 160 -9.97 -9.44 6.64
CA LYS A 160 -8.94 -8.89 7.53
C LYS A 160 -8.60 -9.84 8.69
N GLU A 161 -9.57 -10.60 9.19
CA GLU A 161 -9.36 -11.59 10.27
C GLU A 161 -8.43 -12.76 9.84
N ALA A 162 -8.38 -13.11 8.56
CA ALA A 162 -7.45 -14.11 8.05
C ALA A 162 -5.99 -13.60 7.99
N GLN A 163 -5.78 -12.28 7.90
CA GLN A 163 -4.43 -11.69 7.94
C GLN A 163 -3.79 -11.80 9.33
N GLU A 164 -4.56 -11.69 10.41
CA GLU A 164 -4.01 -11.72 11.78
C GLU A 164 -3.48 -13.10 12.18
N ASN A 165 -4.05 -14.19 11.64
CA ASN A 165 -3.68 -15.56 12.01
C ASN A 165 -2.52 -16.16 11.19
N LEU A 166 -2.02 -15.50 10.14
CA LEU A 166 -1.14 -16.12 9.14
C LEU A 166 0.29 -15.56 9.03
N HIS A 167 0.80 -14.88 10.07
CA HIS A 167 2.12 -14.24 9.98
C HIS A 167 3.14 -14.72 11.01
N SER A 168 3.87 -15.79 10.64
CA SER A 168 5.30 -15.83 10.91
C SER A 168 6.10 -16.03 9.61
N PRO A 169 7.23 -15.32 9.41
CA PRO A 169 8.14 -15.56 8.30
C PRO A 169 8.58 -17.03 8.20
N TRP A 170 8.62 -17.72 9.35
CA TRP A 170 8.96 -19.13 9.45
C TRP A 170 7.84 -20.05 8.93
N PHE A 171 6.57 -19.75 9.22
CA PHE A 171 5.44 -20.47 8.67
C PHE A 171 5.44 -20.38 7.14
N MET A 172 5.59 -19.16 6.60
CA MET A 172 5.69 -18.96 5.14
C MET A 172 6.88 -19.71 4.53
N PHE A 173 8.05 -19.66 5.16
CA PHE A 173 9.22 -20.40 4.70
C PHE A 173 8.98 -21.92 4.72
N LYS A 174 8.42 -22.45 5.81
CA LYS A 174 8.11 -23.87 5.96
C LYS A 174 7.11 -24.33 4.89
N THR A 175 6.01 -23.61 4.71
CA THR A 175 4.97 -23.91 3.72
C THR A 175 5.48 -23.80 2.27
N LEU A 176 6.46 -22.94 2.00
CA LEU A 176 7.08 -22.82 0.68
C LEU A 176 8.11 -23.92 0.38
N MET A 177 8.90 -24.30 1.39
CA MET A 177 10.06 -25.20 1.24
C MET A 177 9.71 -26.67 1.43
N PHE A 178 8.73 -26.97 2.28
CA PHE A 178 8.20 -28.30 2.56
C PHE A 178 6.74 -28.32 2.11
#